data_AF-A0A2E6VHV8-F1
#
_entry.id   AF-A0A2E6VHV8-F1
#
_cell.length_a   1.000
_cell.length_b   1.000
_cell.length_c   1.000
_cell.angle_alpha   90.00
_cell.angle_beta   90.00
_cell.angle_gamma   90.00
#
_symmetry.space_group_name_H-M   'P 1'
#
loop_
_entity.id
_entity.type
_entity.pdbx_description
1 polymer ?
#
loop_
_entity_poly.entity_id
_entity_poly.type
_entity_poly.pdbx_seq_one_letter_code
_entity_poly.pdbx_strand_id
1 'polypeptide(L)'
;MINQNIENDKIKFTNLFKSFFSDLNNTQLIFDDEKVSIIEINEENSDPASVELEFKNEVFILDYWDGYSLAEQITFENYNEAKLFFKKFSKKMAKNLRRF
;
A
#
# COMPACT_ATOMS: atom_id res chain seq x y z
N MET A 1 -24.53 -8.44 -2.14
CA MET A 1 -23.23 -8.33 -1.44
C MET A 1 -22.74 -6.92 -1.66
N ILE A 2 -22.44 -6.18 -0.59
CA ILE A 2 -22.05 -4.77 -0.69
C ILE A 2 -20.64 -4.76 -1.25
N ASN A 3 -20.46 -4.15 -2.43
CA ASN A 3 -19.19 -3.87 -3.09
C ASN A 3 -18.27 -3.06 -2.15
N GLN A 4 -17.65 -3.67 -1.16
CA GLN A 4 -16.54 -3.09 -0.41
C GLN A 4 -15.25 -3.33 -1.20
N ASN A 5 -15.28 -2.98 -2.49
CA ASN A 5 -14.15 -3.07 -3.39
C ASN A 5 -13.26 -1.85 -3.18
N ILE A 6 -11.95 -2.09 -3.16
CA ILE A 6 -10.88 -1.09 -3.00
C ILE A 6 -11.13 0.19 -3.81
N GLU A 7 -11.74 0.07 -4.99
CA GLU A 7 -12.21 1.16 -5.84
C GLU A 7 -13.11 2.20 -5.12
N ASN A 8 -14.08 1.76 -4.31
CA ASN A 8 -15.01 2.66 -3.62
C ASN A 8 -14.31 3.56 -2.58
N ASP A 9 -13.13 3.14 -2.10
CA ASP A 9 -12.33 3.89 -1.15
C ASP A 9 -11.12 4.59 -1.80
N LYS A 10 -11.08 4.70 -3.13
CA LYS A 10 -10.02 5.37 -3.90
C LYS A 10 -9.70 6.78 -3.38
N ILE A 11 -10.71 7.56 -3.01
CA ILE A 11 -10.53 8.91 -2.43
C ILE A 11 -9.82 8.81 -1.06
N LYS A 12 -10.17 7.82 -0.23
CA LYS A 12 -9.57 7.63 1.10
C LYS A 12 -8.11 7.21 0.96
N PHE A 13 -7.79 6.29 0.05
CA PHE A 13 -6.41 5.90 -0.25
C PHE A 13 -5.58 7.06 -0.79
N THR A 14 -6.16 7.87 -1.70
CA THR A 14 -5.51 9.08 -2.22
C THR A 14 -5.20 10.09 -1.11
N ASN A 15 -6.15 10.33 -0.20
CA ASN A 15 -5.95 11.24 0.93
C ASN A 15 -4.91 10.70 1.92
N LEU A 16 -4.90 9.39 2.17
CA LEU A 16 -3.90 8.74 3.01
C LEU A 16 -2.51 8.89 2.40
N PHE A 17 -2.36 8.64 1.09
CA PHE A 17 -1.10 8.82 0.38
C PHE A 17 -0.62 10.27 0.49
N LYS A 18 -1.46 11.24 0.16
CA LYS A 18 -1.14 12.67 0.33
C LYS A 18 -0.74 13.02 1.76
N SER A 19 -1.40 12.43 2.77
CA SER A 19 -1.09 12.70 4.18
C SER A 19 0.26 12.12 4.63
N PHE A 20 0.74 11.04 4.03
CA PHE A 20 1.96 10.36 4.48
C PHE A 20 3.17 10.57 3.56
N PHE A 21 2.96 10.95 2.31
CA PHE A 21 3.99 10.97 1.26
C PHE A 21 4.09 12.31 0.52
N SER A 22 3.39 13.37 0.95
CA SER A 22 3.40 14.68 0.26
C SER A 22 4.79 15.30 0.03
N ASP A 23 5.73 14.96 0.89
CA ASP A 23 7.13 15.41 0.90
C ASP A 23 8.09 14.39 0.26
N LEU A 24 7.59 13.24 -0.19
CA LEU A 24 8.35 12.16 -0.82
C LEU A 24 8.05 12.11 -2.33
N ASN A 25 8.87 12.83 -3.11
CA ASN A 25 8.68 12.97 -4.56
C ASN A 25 8.93 11.69 -5.35
N ASN A 26 9.64 10.73 -4.76
CA ASN A 26 9.98 9.43 -5.33
C ASN A 26 8.95 8.35 -4.94
N THR A 27 7.68 8.70 -4.76
CA THR A 27 6.64 7.72 -4.44
C THR A 27 5.40 7.92 -5.27
N GLN A 28 4.69 6.82 -5.55
CA GLN A 28 3.51 6.83 -6.38
C GLN A 28 2.42 5.95 -5.79
N LEU A 29 1.18 6.40 -5.94
CA LEU A 29 -0.02 5.63 -5.67
C LEU A 29 -0.59 5.10 -6.99
N ILE A 30 -0.77 3.78 -7.07
CA ILE A 30 -1.29 3.07 -8.24
C ILE A 30 -2.60 2.39 -7.85
N PHE A 31 -3.58 2.44 -8.75
CA PHE A 31 -4.86 1.76 -8.60
C PHE A 31 -5.08 0.83 -9.78
N ASP A 32 -5.55 -0.37 -9.47
CA ASP A 32 -6.19 -1.31 -10.39
C ASP A 32 -7.58 -1.64 -9.81
N ASP A 33 -8.44 -2.30 -10.58
CA ASP A 33 -9.85 -2.53 -10.21
C ASP A 33 -10.00 -3.21 -8.83
N GLU A 34 -9.09 -4.12 -8.50
CA GLU A 34 -9.07 -4.88 -7.25
C GLU A 34 -7.80 -4.65 -6.41
N LYS A 35 -6.99 -3.64 -6.76
CA LYS A 35 -5.68 -3.44 -6.14
C LYS A 35 -5.34 -1.98 -5.90
N VAL A 36 -4.68 -1.72 -4.78
CA VAL A 36 -4.04 -0.43 -4.51
C VAL A 36 -2.61 -0.65 -4.05
N SER A 37 -1.68 0.05 -4.68
CA SER A 37 -0.25 -0.05 -4.38
C SER A 37 0.35 1.32 -4.13
N ILE A 38 1.20 1.42 -3.12
CA ILE A 38 2.14 2.53 -2.95
C ILE A 38 3.52 1.98 -3.24
N ILE A 39 4.21 2.56 -4.22
CA ILE A 39 5.56 2.15 -4.60
C ILE A 39 6.52 3.33 -4.48
N GLU A 40 7.76 3.02 -4.14
CA GLU A 40 8.88 3.93 -4.33
C GLU A 40 9.34 3.86 -5.80
N ILE A 41 9.64 5.02 -6.39
CA ILE A 41 10.23 5.15 -7.72
C ILE A 41 11.73 5.34 -7.51
N ASN A 42 12.51 4.32 -7.85
CA ASN A 42 13.96 4.40 -7.81
C ASN A 42 14.54 3.69 -9.03
N GLU A 43 15.18 4.45 -9.93
CA GLU A 43 15.74 3.91 -11.18
C GLU A 43 16.98 3.03 -10.95
N GLU A 44 17.62 3.14 -9.78
CA GLU A 44 18.79 2.35 -9.40
C GLU A 44 18.42 1.09 -8.60
N ASN A 45 17.20 1.02 -8.04
CA ASN A 45 16.72 -0.14 -7.30
C ASN A 45 15.76 -0.98 -8.16
N SER A 46 16.16 -2.21 -8.47
CA SER A 46 15.32 -3.15 -9.23
C SER A 46 14.11 -3.66 -8.44
N ASP A 47 14.09 -3.48 -7.12
CA ASP A 47 13.04 -3.97 -6.22
C ASP A 47 12.73 -2.93 -5.12
N PRO A 48 12.14 -1.78 -5.47
CA PRO A 48 11.93 -0.67 -4.56
C PRO A 48 10.84 -0.95 -3.52
N ALA A 49 10.86 -0.21 -2.41
CA ALA A 49 9.90 -0.43 -1.33
C ALA A 49 8.45 -0.29 -1.81
N SER A 50 7.56 -1.15 -1.31
CA SER A 50 6.15 -1.15 -1.69
C SER A 50 5.20 -1.57 -0.56
N VAL A 51 3.97 -1.10 -0.66
CA VAL A 51 2.82 -1.57 0.14
C VAL A 51 1.67 -1.80 -0.81
N GLU A 52 1.19 -3.04 -0.89
CA GLU A 52 0.16 -3.44 -1.85
C GLU A 52 -1.00 -4.12 -1.14
N LEU A 53 -2.23 -3.71 -1.46
CA LEU A 53 -3.44 -4.36 -0.98
C LEU A 53 -4.26 -4.79 -2.21
N GLU A 54 -4.47 -6.09 -2.33
CA GLU A 54 -5.18 -6.73 -3.44
C GLU A 54 -6.35 -7.56 -2.91
N PHE A 55 -7.50 -7.50 -3.58
CA PHE A 55 -8.59 -8.44 -3.34
C PHE A 55 -8.48 -9.57 -4.36
N LYS A 56 -8.35 -10.81 -3.87
CA LYS A 56 -8.16 -11.99 -4.72
C LYS A 56 -8.67 -13.23 -4.01
N ASN A 57 -9.32 -14.14 -4.74
CA ASN A 57 -9.84 -15.40 -4.18
C ASN A 57 -10.70 -15.18 -2.92
N GLU A 58 -11.57 -14.16 -2.95
CA GLU A 58 -12.47 -13.78 -1.84
C GLU A 58 -11.78 -13.29 -0.55
N VAL A 59 -10.47 -13.04 -0.58
CA VAL A 59 -9.69 -12.51 0.54
C VAL A 59 -8.93 -11.26 0.15
N PHE A 60 -8.55 -10.46 1.16
CA PHE A 60 -7.66 -9.32 0.98
C PHE A 60 -6.23 -9.72 1.33
N ILE A 61 -5.31 -9.52 0.40
CA ILE A 61 -3.89 -9.83 0.56
C ILE A 61 -3.15 -8.50 0.68
N LEU A 62 -2.41 -8.32 1.77
CA LEU A 62 -1.56 -7.18 2.00
C LEU A 62 -0.10 -7.62 1.93
N ASP A 63 0.62 -7.10 0.95
CA ASP A 63 2.04 -7.29 0.77
C ASP A 63 2.80 -6.02 1.18
N TYR A 64 3.86 -6.20 1.94
CA TYR A 64 4.78 -5.14 2.33
C TYR A 64 6.21 -5.56 2.00
N TRP A 65 6.90 -4.72 1.25
CA TRP A 65 8.31 -4.84 0.95
C TRP A 65 9.04 -3.56 1.32
N ASP A 66 10.13 -3.66 2.06
CA ASP A 66 10.89 -2.47 2.51
C ASP A 66 11.98 -2.00 1.53
N GLY A 67 12.14 -2.66 0.39
CA GLY A 67 13.18 -2.34 -0.59
C GLY A 67 14.55 -2.97 -0.30
N TYR A 68 14.67 -3.79 0.76
CA TYR A 68 15.94 -4.36 1.19
C TYR A 68 15.84 -5.84 1.58
N SER A 69 15.11 -6.16 2.65
CA SER A 69 15.14 -7.52 3.23
C SER A 69 13.85 -7.93 3.96
N LEU A 70 12.97 -6.97 4.27
CA LEU A 70 11.75 -7.25 5.01
C LEU A 70 10.58 -7.37 4.04
N ALA A 71 10.13 -8.60 3.85
CA ALA A 71 8.88 -8.93 3.18
C ALA A 71 7.86 -9.45 4.20
N GLU A 72 6.66 -8.85 4.24
CA GLU A 72 5.54 -9.31 5.05
C GLU A 72 4.31 -9.47 4.15
N GLN A 73 3.69 -10.66 4.16
CA GLN A 73 2.41 -10.91 3.52
C GLN A 73 1.38 -11.27 4.59
N ILE A 74 0.22 -10.61 4.58
CA ILE A 74 -0.87 -10.87 5.52
C ILE A 74 -2.18 -10.97 4.76
N THR A 75 -2.94 -12.03 5.05
CA THR A 75 -4.28 -12.25 4.48
C THR A 75 -5.35 -11.84 5.48
N PHE A 76 -6.41 -11.20 5.00
CA PHE A 76 -7.57 -10.78 5.77
C PHE A 76 -8.86 -11.19 5.08
N GLU A 77 -9.81 -11.70 5.84
CA GLU A 77 -11.20 -11.86 5.37
C GLU A 77 -11.99 -10.55 5.48
N ASN A 78 -11.58 -9.66 6.40
CA ASN A 78 -12.26 -8.41 6.68
C ASN A 78 -11.57 -7.21 6.02
N TYR A 79 -12.30 -6.50 5.16
CA TYR A 79 -11.79 -5.31 4.46
C TYR A 79 -11.33 -4.18 5.39
N ASN A 80 -12.02 -3.95 6.51
CA ASN A 80 -11.67 -2.87 7.43
C ASN A 80 -10.37 -3.18 8.18
N GLU A 81 -10.10 -4.45 8.49
CA GLU A 81 -8.82 -4.88 9.05
C GLU A 81 -7.70 -4.70 8.04
N ALA A 82 -7.92 -5.16 6.80
CA ALA A 82 -6.96 -5.00 5.71
C ALA A 82 -6.57 -3.54 5.50
N LYS A 83 -7.56 -2.62 5.48
CA LYS A 83 -7.32 -1.17 5.42
C LYS A 83 -6.55 -0.60 6.61
N LEU A 84 -6.86 -1.08 7.82
CA LEU A 84 -6.15 -0.64 9.02
C LEU A 84 -4.67 -1.01 8.92
N PHE A 85 -4.37 -2.23 8.48
CA PHE A 85 -3.00 -2.68 8.28
C PHE A 85 -2.33 -1.97 7.11
N PHE A 86 -3.00 -1.80 5.96
CA PHE A 86 -2.49 -0.98 4.86
C PHE A 86 -2.04 0.39 5.36
N LYS A 87 -2.89 1.11 6.11
CA LYS A 87 -2.52 2.40 6.71
C LYS A 87 -1.29 2.32 7.62
N LYS A 88 -1.18 1.26 8.44
CA LYS A 88 -0.02 1.06 9.33
C LYS A 88 1.26 0.86 8.52
N PHE A 89 1.22 0.01 7.50
CA PHE A 89 2.37 -0.28 6.63
C PHE A 89 2.75 0.90 5.75
N SER A 90 1.79 1.64 5.17
CA SER A 90 2.07 2.89 4.46
C SER A 90 2.79 3.90 5.36
N LYS A 91 2.36 4.04 6.62
CA LYS A 91 3.04 4.92 7.59
C LYS A 91 4.45 4.41 7.96
N LYS A 92 4.63 3.09 8.05
CA LYS A 92 5.94 2.45 8.30
C LYS A 92 6.89 2.73 7.13
N MET A 93 6.46 2.46 5.90
CA MET A 93 7.19 2.76 4.67
C MET A 93 7.60 4.22 4.60
N ALA A 94 6.65 5.15 4.74
CA ALA A 94 6.95 6.58 4.67
C ALA A 94 7.96 7.05 5.73
N LYS A 95 7.99 6.40 6.91
CA LYS A 95 9.01 6.69 7.93
C LYS A 95 10.38 6.16 7.54
N ASN A 96 10.43 4.97 6.92
CA ASN A 96 11.68 4.38 6.47
C ASN A 96 12.29 5.20 5.33
N LEU A 97 11.50 5.59 4.33
CA LEU A 97 11.93 6.42 3.20
C LEU A 97 12.39 7.84 3.57
N ARG A 98 12.08 8.33 4.77
CA ARG A 98 12.60 9.62 5.27
C ARG A 98 13.90 9.49 6.03
N ARG A 99 14.23 8.28 6.49
CA ARG A 99 15.43 8.03 7.30
C ARG A 99 16.65 7.75 6.45
N PHE A 100 16.42 7.25 5.24
CA PHE A 100 17.42 6.95 4.23
C PHE A 100 17.24 7.94 3.07
#